data_AF-X1E1N5-F1
#
_entry.id   AF-X1E1N5-F1
#
_cell.length_a   1.000
_cell.length_b   1.000
_cell.length_c   1.000
_cell.angle_alpha   90.00
_cell.angle_beta   90.00
_cell.angle_gamma   90.00
#
_symmetry.space_group_name_H-M   'P 1'
#
loop_
_entity.id
_entity.type
_entity.pdbx_description
1 polymer ?
#
loop_
_entity_poly.entity_id
_entity_poly.type
_entity_poly.pdbx_seq_one_letter_code
_entity_poly.pdbx_strand_id
1 'polypeptide(L)'
;MDNQFHEFQARLAGYSSVAGVDEAGRGPLAGPVVAAAVILPEDIVLDGVKDSKKMSERAREGAFYLIQRKAINISLAVVNPKEIDRINILQATRKAMKQAVLTLDPQPDCLLIDG
;
A
#
# COMPACT_ATOMS: atom_id res chain seq x y z
N MET A 1 -8.02 18.31 5.85
CA MET A 1 -8.85 17.16 6.29
C MET A 1 -7.90 15.99 6.41
N ASP A 2 -7.80 15.44 7.61
CA ASP A 2 -6.71 14.59 8.08
C ASP A 2 -6.51 13.33 7.24
N ASN A 3 -5.48 13.34 6.37
CA ASN A 3 -5.01 12.12 5.69
C ASN A 3 -4.48 11.06 6.68
N GLN A 4 -4.36 11.39 7.97
CA GLN A 4 -3.85 10.52 9.03
C GLN A 4 -4.92 10.08 10.04
N PHE A 5 -6.22 10.39 9.82
CA PHE A 5 -7.26 10.08 10.81
C PHE A 5 -7.28 8.59 11.20
N HIS A 6 -7.24 7.69 10.22
CA HIS A 6 -7.28 6.24 10.47
C HIS A 6 -6.02 5.73 11.18
N GLU A 7 -4.85 6.24 10.82
CA GLU A 7 -3.61 5.91 11.50
C GLU A 7 -3.65 6.39 12.95
N PHE A 8 -4.08 7.64 13.18
CA PHE A 8 -4.25 8.19 14.53
C PHE A 8 -5.19 7.35 15.40
N GLN A 9 -6.33 6.89 14.85
CA GLN A 9 -7.23 5.99 15.57
C GLN A 9 -6.56 4.64 15.90
N ALA A 10 -5.77 4.07 14.98
CA ALA A 10 -5.03 2.84 15.25
C ALA A 10 -3.99 3.04 16.38
N ARG A 11 -3.27 4.17 16.38
CA ARG A 11 -2.34 4.50 17.47
C ARG A 11 -3.05 4.65 18.80
N LEU A 12 -4.19 5.34 18.85
CA LEU A 12 -5.01 5.46 20.07
C LEU A 12 -5.51 4.10 20.59
N ALA A 13 -5.73 3.14 19.70
CA ALA A 13 -6.11 1.77 20.06
C ALA A 13 -4.92 0.92 20.57
N GLY A 14 -3.70 1.47 20.58
CA GLY A 14 -2.49 0.81 21.11
C GLY A 14 -1.64 0.09 20.07
N TYR A 15 -1.92 0.25 18.77
CA TYR A 15 -1.11 -0.34 17.70
C TYR A 15 0.18 0.44 17.47
N SER A 16 1.31 -0.26 17.41
CA SER A 16 2.65 0.30 17.33
C SER A 16 3.26 0.21 15.92
N SER A 17 2.75 -0.67 15.07
CA SER A 17 3.24 -0.89 13.72
C SER A 17 2.07 -0.99 12.75
N VAL A 18 1.70 0.16 12.19
CA VAL A 18 0.59 0.27 11.24
C VAL A 18 1.13 0.20 9.81
N ALA A 19 0.59 -0.71 9.00
CA ALA A 19 0.89 -0.78 7.58
C ALA A 19 -0.30 -0.31 6.73
N GLY A 20 -0.03 0.54 5.74
CA GLY A 20 -0.97 0.87 4.67
C GLY A 20 -0.85 -0.13 3.52
N VAL A 21 -1.98 -0.56 2.96
CA VAL A 21 -2.06 -1.54 1.87
C VAL A 21 -3.00 -1.06 0.78
N ASP A 22 -2.54 -1.07 -0.47
CA ASP A 22 -3.31 -0.63 -1.65
C ASP A 22 -2.90 -1.44 -2.89
N GLU A 23 -3.77 -1.49 -3.91
CA GLU A 23 -3.52 -2.15 -5.18
C GLU A 23 -3.62 -1.24 -6.41
N ALA A 24 -2.88 -1.63 -7.45
CA ALA A 24 -3.00 -1.09 -8.79
C ALA A 24 -3.18 -2.22 -9.81
N GLY A 25 -3.94 -1.94 -10.88
CA GLY A 25 -4.15 -2.91 -11.97
C GLY A 25 -5.45 -3.71 -11.91
N ARG A 26 -6.43 -3.29 -11.08
CA ARG A 26 -7.75 -3.97 -10.98
C ARG A 26 -8.65 -3.76 -12.22
N GLY A 27 -8.52 -2.63 -12.90
CA GLY A 27 -9.40 -2.21 -14.00
C GLY A 27 -8.88 -2.39 -15.45
N PRO A 28 -7.56 -2.34 -15.73
CA PRO A 28 -7.05 -2.53 -17.08
C PRO A 28 -7.39 -3.90 -17.70
N LEU A 29 -7.50 -3.94 -19.04
CA LEU A 29 -7.72 -5.18 -19.81
C LEU A 29 -6.49 -6.09 -19.89
N ALA A 30 -5.30 -5.56 -19.61
CA ALA A 30 -4.05 -6.27 -19.70
C ALA A 30 -3.12 -5.83 -18.57
N GLY A 31 -2.22 -6.73 -18.20
CA GLY A 31 -1.26 -6.51 -17.13
C GLY A 31 -1.66 -7.19 -15.81
N PRO A 32 -0.72 -7.27 -14.86
CA PRO A 32 -0.96 -7.88 -13.57
C PRO A 32 -1.76 -6.96 -12.64
N VAL A 33 -2.20 -7.51 -11.51
CA VAL A 33 -2.50 -6.70 -10.33
C VAL A 33 -1.27 -6.68 -9.43
N VAL A 34 -0.92 -5.50 -8.94
CA VAL A 34 0.20 -5.25 -8.03
C VAL A 34 -0.36 -4.68 -6.74
N ALA A 35 0.05 -5.21 -5.60
CA ALA A 35 -0.25 -4.63 -4.29
C ALA A 35 1.03 -4.21 -3.60
N ALA A 36 0.95 -3.11 -2.84
CA ALA A 36 2.02 -2.64 -1.98
C ALA A 36 1.54 -2.63 -0.54
N ALA A 37 2.42 -3.01 0.38
CA ALA A 37 2.23 -2.84 1.81
C ALA A 37 3.40 -2.00 2.35
N VAL A 38 3.11 -0.93 3.10
CA VAL A 38 4.10 0.05 3.55
C VAL A 38 3.94 0.32 5.02
N ILE A 39 5.02 0.17 5.80
CA ILE A 39 5.10 0.60 7.19
C ILE A 39 5.86 1.92 7.22
N LEU A 40 5.24 2.95 7.79
CA LEU A 40 5.84 4.26 7.95
C LEU A 40 6.28 4.49 9.41
N PRO A 41 7.35 5.27 9.65
CA PRO A 41 7.67 5.76 10.99
C PRO A 41 6.53 6.57 11.58
N GLU A 42 6.42 6.53 12.91
CA GLU A 42 5.52 7.41 13.64
C GLU A 42 5.85 8.89 13.37
N ASP A 43 4.80 9.73 13.36
CA ASP A 43 4.87 11.18 13.13
C ASP A 43 5.54 11.61 11.81
N ILE A 44 5.63 10.70 10.83
CA ILE A 44 6.20 11.05 9.54
C ILE A 44 5.32 12.06 8.80
N VAL A 45 5.95 13.13 8.32
CA VAL A 45 5.34 14.03 7.35
C VAL A 45 5.92 13.73 5.97
N LEU A 46 5.03 13.34 5.07
CA LEU A 46 5.31 13.09 3.66
C LEU A 46 4.79 14.26 2.82
N ASP A 47 5.51 15.38 2.88
CA ASP A 47 5.14 16.59 2.15
C ASP A 47 4.95 16.32 0.64
N GLY A 48 3.81 16.75 0.11
CA GLY A 48 3.47 16.58 -1.30
C GLY A 48 2.95 15.19 -1.68
N VAL A 49 2.95 14.21 -0.76
CA VAL A 49 2.28 12.92 -0.97
C VAL A 49 0.78 13.10 -0.74
N LYS A 50 0.00 12.93 -1.81
CA LYS A 50 -1.46 13.00 -1.81
C LYS A 50 -1.99 11.77 -2.55
N ASP A 51 -3.30 11.69 -2.72
CA ASP A 51 -3.93 10.74 -3.64
C ASP A 51 -3.19 10.76 -4.99
N SER A 52 -2.62 9.61 -5.36
CA SER A 52 -1.77 9.45 -6.53
C SER A 52 -2.50 9.83 -7.84
N LYS A 53 -3.83 9.76 -7.85
CA LYS A 53 -4.68 10.14 -8.98
C LYS A 53 -4.72 11.66 -9.21
N LYS A 54 -4.31 12.46 -8.21
CA LYS A 54 -4.26 13.92 -8.25
C LYS A 54 -2.85 14.48 -8.45
N MET A 55 -1.87 13.61 -8.67
CA MET A 55 -0.45 13.96 -8.78
C MET A 55 0.03 13.84 -10.23
N SER A 56 0.92 14.73 -10.65
CA SER A 56 1.64 14.56 -11.93
C SER A 56 2.61 13.38 -11.83
N GLU A 57 3.01 12.82 -12.98
CA GLU A 57 3.97 11.72 -13.03
C GLU A 57 5.27 12.04 -12.29
N ARG A 58 5.87 13.20 -12.56
CA ARG A 58 7.07 13.69 -11.88
C ARG A 58 6.87 13.83 -10.36
N ALA A 59 5.69 14.25 -9.92
CA ALA A 59 5.38 14.34 -8.48
C ALA A 59 5.24 12.96 -7.83
N ARG A 60 4.67 11.97 -8.54
CA ARG A 60 4.59 10.58 -8.07
C ARG A 60 5.96 9.93 -7.96
N GLU A 61 6.84 10.18 -8.92
CA GLU A 61 8.23 9.70 -8.84
C GLU A 61 8.95 10.29 -7.61
N GLY A 62 8.81 11.60 -7.40
CA GLY A 62 9.36 12.25 -6.20
C GLY A 62 8.81 11.65 -4.90
N ALA A 63 7.49 11.41 -4.85
CA ALA A 63 6.84 10.74 -3.72
C ALA A 63 7.33 9.30 -3.52
N PHE A 64 7.52 8.54 -4.60
CA PHE A 64 8.04 7.18 -4.54
C PHE A 64 9.43 7.16 -3.89
N TYR A 65 10.35 8.02 -4.32
CA TYR A 65 11.68 8.09 -3.71
C TYR A 65 11.62 8.56 -2.25
N LEU A 66 10.73 9.50 -1.92
CA LEU A 66 10.54 9.96 -0.55
C LEU A 66 10.07 8.84 0.37
N ILE A 67 9.04 8.08 -0.07
CA ILE A 67 8.49 6.95 0.67
C ILE A 67 9.55 5.86 0.82
N GLN A 68 10.24 5.50 -0.26
CA GLN A 68 11.30 4.49 -0.24
C GLN A 68 12.42 4.82 0.75
N ARG A 69 12.79 6.09 0.87
CA ARG A 69 13.84 6.52 1.80
C ARG A 69 13.40 6.58 3.26
N LYS A 70 12.12 6.84 3.51
CA LYS A 70 11.62 7.11 4.87
C LYS A 70 10.82 5.96 5.47
N ALA A 71 10.28 5.05 4.67
CA ALA A 71 9.52 3.91 5.16
C ALA A 71 10.40 2.98 6.01
N ILE A 72 9.80 2.38 7.03
CA ILE A 72 10.44 1.31 7.82
C ILE A 72 10.61 0.07 6.96
N ASN A 73 9.55 -0.31 6.23
CA ASN A 73 9.60 -1.38 5.24
C ASN A 73 8.56 -1.11 4.14
N ILE A 74 8.89 -1.53 2.92
CA ILE A 74 8.00 -1.58 1.77
C ILE A 74 8.07 -2.97 1.18
N SER A 75 6.90 -3.56 0.97
CA SER A 75 6.75 -4.87 0.37
C SER A 75 5.80 -4.79 -0.83
N LEU A 76 6.11 -5.57 -1.87
CA LEU A 76 5.36 -5.62 -3.11
C LEU A 76 4.99 -7.07 -3.45
N ALA A 77 3.79 -7.25 -3.99
CA ALA A 77 3.36 -8.52 -4.54
C ALA A 77 2.64 -8.34 -5.87
N VAL A 78 2.84 -9.30 -6.76
CA VAL A 78 2.34 -9.25 -8.14
C VAL A 78 1.59 -10.55 -8.44
N VAL A 79 0.35 -10.43 -8.93
CA VAL A 79 -0.42 -11.56 -9.44
C VAL A 79 -0.61 -11.37 -10.95
N ASN A 80 -0.09 -12.34 -11.71
CA ASN A 80 -0.06 -12.27 -13.17
C ASN A 80 -1.45 -12.53 -13.81
N PRO A 81 -1.66 -12.13 -15.08
CA PRO A 81 -2.95 -12.30 -15.77
C PRO A 81 -3.45 -13.75 -15.80
N LYS A 82 -2.57 -14.74 -16.02
CA LYS A 82 -2.96 -16.15 -16.05
C LYS A 82 -3.58 -16.61 -14.74
N GLU A 83 -3.07 -16.07 -13.62
CA GLU A 83 -3.67 -16.35 -12.32
C GLU A 83 -4.96 -15.55 -12.10
N ILE A 84 -5.03 -14.29 -12.53
CA ILE A 84 -6.26 -13.48 -12.49
C ILE A 84 -7.41 -14.22 -13.21
N ASP A 85 -7.16 -14.73 -14.40
CA ASP A 85 -8.15 -15.49 -15.19
C ASP A 85 -8.64 -16.74 -14.45
N ARG A 86 -7.75 -17.37 -13.67
CA ARG A 86 -8.05 -18.59 -12.90
C ARG A 86 -8.89 -18.32 -11.66
N ILE A 87 -8.61 -17.23 -10.93
CA ILE A 87 -9.19 -16.98 -9.60
C ILE A 87 -10.12 -15.78 -9.53
N ASN A 88 -10.34 -15.07 -10.64
CA ASN A 88 -10.99 -13.77 -10.77
C ASN A 88 -10.21 -12.60 -10.13
N ILE A 89 -10.55 -11.39 -10.59
CA ILE A 89 -9.82 -10.17 -10.20
C ILE A 89 -9.92 -9.84 -8.71
N LEU A 90 -11.06 -10.09 -8.07
CA LEU A 90 -11.24 -9.83 -6.64
C LEU A 90 -10.31 -10.72 -5.80
N GLN A 91 -10.23 -12.01 -6.11
CA GLN A 91 -9.33 -12.92 -5.38
C GLN A 91 -7.86 -12.65 -5.71
N ALA A 92 -7.55 -12.26 -6.95
CA ALA A 92 -6.20 -11.86 -7.33
C ALA A 92 -5.73 -10.62 -6.56
N THR A 93 -6.57 -9.59 -6.42
CA THR A 93 -6.28 -8.42 -5.57
C THR A 93 -6.03 -8.83 -4.12
N ARG A 94 -6.94 -9.61 -3.51
CA ARG A 94 -6.78 -10.09 -2.13
C ARG A 94 -5.52 -10.92 -1.95
N LYS A 95 -5.19 -11.76 -2.94
CA LYS A 95 -3.96 -12.56 -2.95
C LYS A 95 -2.72 -11.67 -2.98
N ALA A 96 -2.68 -10.67 -3.86
CA ALA A 96 -1.59 -9.71 -3.95
C ALA A 96 -1.42 -8.96 -2.61
N MET A 97 -2.48 -8.37 -2.06
CA MET A 97 -2.44 -7.65 -0.79
C MET A 97 -1.94 -8.54 0.36
N LYS A 98 -2.48 -9.76 0.48
CA LYS A 98 -2.04 -10.73 1.49
C LYS A 98 -0.56 -11.05 1.34
N GLN A 99 -0.09 -11.30 0.13
CA GLN A 99 1.32 -11.60 -0.13
C GLN A 99 2.21 -10.41 0.24
N ALA A 100 1.82 -9.18 -0.11
CA ALA A 100 2.58 -7.98 0.22
C ALA A 100 2.73 -7.82 1.75
N VAL A 101 1.66 -8.05 2.52
CA VAL A 101 1.70 -7.98 3.99
C VAL A 101 2.57 -9.09 4.59
N LEU A 102 2.44 -10.32 4.10
CA LEU A 102 3.18 -11.47 4.65
C LEU A 102 4.70 -11.36 4.46
N THR A 103 5.17 -10.54 3.53
CA THR A 103 6.60 -10.31 3.29
C THR A 103 7.12 -9.02 3.92
N LEU A 104 6.30 -8.29 4.69
CA LEU A 104 6.80 -7.20 5.54
C LEU A 104 7.64 -7.74 6.70
N ASP A 105 8.74 -7.04 7.00
CA ASP A 105 9.59 -7.29 8.16
C ASP A 105 10.09 -5.95 8.75
N PRO A 106 9.65 -5.53 9.94
CA PRO A 106 8.84 -6.28 10.89
C PRO A 106 7.40 -6.51 10.41
N GLN A 107 6.73 -7.52 10.99
CA GLN A 107 5.31 -7.74 10.78
C GLN A 107 4.48 -6.64 11.46
N PRO A 108 3.54 -6.00 10.76
CA PRO A 108 2.68 -4.98 11.35
C PRO A 108 1.64 -5.60 12.31
N ASP A 109 1.23 -4.83 13.31
CA ASP A 109 0.17 -5.20 14.25
C ASP A 109 -1.21 -4.64 13.85
N CYS A 110 -1.24 -3.70 12.89
CA CYS A 110 -2.45 -3.13 12.31
C CYS A 110 -2.30 -2.92 10.80
N LEU A 111 -3.38 -3.17 10.05
CA LEU A 111 -3.44 -2.95 8.61
C LEU A 111 -4.53 -1.92 8.28
N LEU A 112 -4.18 -0.90 7.50
CA LEU A 112 -5.10 0.03 6.86
C LEU A 112 -5.17 -0.36 5.38
N ILE A 113 -6.32 -0.87 4.94
CA ILE A 113 -6.49 -1.44 3.60
C ILE A 113 -7.45 -0.55 2.81
N ASP A 114 -7.05 -0.09 1.62
CA ASP A 114 -7.96 0.54 0.66
C ASP A 114 -8.73 -0.56 -0.12
N GLY A 115 -10.03 -0.37 -0.37
CA GLY A 115 -10.94 -1.43 -0.82
C GLY A 115 -12.06 -0.97 -1.75
#